data_AF-A0A6P8ZNS1-F1
#
_entry.id   AF-A0A6P8ZNS1-F1
#
_cell.length_a   1.000
_cell.length_b   1.000
_cell.length_c   1.000
_cell.angle_alpha   90.00
_cell.angle_beta   90.00
_cell.angle_gamma   90.00
#
_symmetry.space_group_name_H-M   'P 1'
#
loop_
_entity.id
_entity.type
_entity.pdbx_description
1 polymer ?
#
loop_
_entity_poly.entity_id
_entity_poly.type
_entity_poly.pdbx_seq_one_letter_code
_entity_poly.pdbx_strand_id
1 'polypeptide(L)'
;MSGWFMNYSYACQPVDYSSNPIATRMANLCWWYYISKLTEFADTVFFVLRKKDNQISLLHLYHHSLTPLETWICVKFLAGGHGTFSNLVNNFVHVLLYAYYMVSAMGPQYAKYIWWKKYLTKTQLAQFVLVFFHSLQAIYYDCGYPKFIAALLLVHSIIFYALFYDFYLTAYRKEKPRLQAQQQLKQQQMIGNGSAPNGTANGVANGVANGLATQLPGDQKTVTEAKKNE
;
A
#
# COMPACT_ATOMS: atom_id res chain seq x y z
N MET A 1 -2.75 2.98 32.31
CA MET A 1 -2.71 2.22 31.04
C MET A 1 -3.66 1.03 31.18
N SER A 2 -4.46 0.71 30.18
CA SER A 2 -5.53 -0.31 30.25
C SER A 2 -5.64 -1.06 28.93
N GLY A 3 -6.13 -2.30 28.94
CA GLY A 3 -6.22 -3.15 27.76
C GLY A 3 -4.97 -4.01 27.57
N TRP A 4 -4.47 -4.13 26.33
CA TRP A 4 -3.38 -5.01 25.90
C TRP A 4 -2.05 -4.87 26.67
N PHE A 5 -1.72 -3.69 27.20
CA PHE A 5 -0.45 -3.49 27.91
C PHE A 5 -0.48 -3.91 29.39
N MET A 6 -1.63 -4.24 29.97
CA MET A 6 -1.74 -4.55 31.41
C MET A 6 -2.71 -5.69 31.72
N ASN A 7 -3.95 -5.61 31.20
CA ASN A 7 -5.10 -6.36 31.74
C ASN A 7 -5.62 -7.44 30.79
N TYR A 8 -5.16 -7.47 29.54
CA TYR A 8 -5.66 -8.40 28.53
C TYR A 8 -4.71 -9.57 28.33
N SER A 9 -5.28 -10.75 28.16
CA SER A 9 -4.52 -11.94 27.77
C SER A 9 -4.26 -11.92 26.27
N TYR A 10 -2.99 -12.12 25.89
CA TYR A 10 -2.59 -12.28 24.48
C TYR A 10 -3.01 -13.61 23.86
N ALA A 11 -3.42 -14.59 24.68
CA ALA A 11 -3.85 -15.89 24.18
C ALA A 11 -5.35 -15.91 23.86
N CYS A 12 -6.19 -15.42 24.77
CA CYS A 12 -7.62 -15.39 24.57
C CYS A 12 -8.28 -14.34 25.48
N GLN A 13 -8.98 -13.39 24.88
CA GLN A 13 -9.64 -12.30 25.60
C GLN A 13 -11.13 -12.19 25.22
N PRO A 14 -12.07 -12.47 26.15
CA PRO A 14 -13.48 -12.24 25.92
C PRO A 14 -13.82 -10.74 25.85
N VAL A 15 -14.98 -10.45 25.27
CA VAL A 15 -15.58 -9.11 25.34
C VAL A 15 -16.22 -8.91 26.70
N ASP A 16 -15.86 -7.83 27.39
CA ASP A 16 -16.47 -7.43 28.66
C ASP A 16 -17.58 -6.41 28.38
N TYR A 17 -18.84 -6.80 28.63
CA TYR A 17 -20.02 -5.94 28.44
C TYR A 17 -20.45 -5.23 29.74
N SER A 18 -19.68 -5.35 30.82
CA SER A 18 -20.00 -4.67 32.07
C SER A 18 -19.79 -3.16 31.98
N SER A 19 -20.47 -2.40 32.83
CA SER A 19 -20.30 -0.95 32.96
C SER A 19 -19.06 -0.55 33.77
N ASN A 20 -18.08 -1.45 33.90
CA ASN A 20 -16.86 -1.13 34.63
C ASN A 20 -16.05 -0.05 33.87
N PRO A 21 -15.20 0.74 34.54
CA PRO A 21 -14.49 1.84 33.90
C PRO A 21 -13.47 1.37 32.84
N ILE A 22 -13.00 0.13 32.91
CA ILE A 22 -11.99 -0.43 31.98
C ILE A 22 -12.64 -0.84 30.65
N ALA A 23 -13.76 -1.56 30.71
CA ALA A 23 -14.60 -1.98 29.60
C ALA A 23 -15.20 -0.77 28.88
N THR A 24 -15.75 0.19 29.64
CA THR A 24 -16.27 1.44 29.07
C THR A 24 -15.17 2.23 28.35
N ARG A 25 -13.94 2.26 28.91
CA ARG A 25 -12.79 2.87 28.24
C ARG A 25 -12.41 2.12 26.96
N MET A 26 -12.43 0.78 26.95
CA MET A 26 -12.17 0.00 25.75
C MET A 26 -13.23 0.25 24.68
N ALA A 27 -14.51 0.28 25.04
CA ALA A 27 -15.58 0.60 24.12
C ALA A 27 -15.43 2.00 23.50
N ASN A 28 -15.06 2.99 24.32
CA ASN A 28 -14.73 4.34 23.83
C ASN A 28 -13.53 4.34 22.86
N LEU A 29 -12.48 3.56 23.13
CA LEU A 29 -11.34 3.42 22.20
C LEU A 29 -11.77 2.79 20.88
N CYS A 30 -12.64 1.77 20.93
CA CYS A 30 -13.21 1.15 19.73
C CYS A 30 -14.05 2.15 18.93
N TRP A 31 -14.83 3.00 19.62
CA TRP A 31 -15.58 4.09 19.00
C TRP A 31 -14.67 5.12 18.30
N TRP A 32 -13.63 5.59 18.99
CA TRP A 32 -12.66 6.52 18.38
C TRP A 32 -11.92 5.91 17.20
N TYR A 33 -11.62 4.61 17.24
CA TYR A 33 -11.05 3.89 16.11
C TYR A 33 -12.01 3.81 14.91
N TYR A 34 -13.31 3.62 15.15
CA TYR A 34 -14.30 3.71 14.08
C TYR A 34 -14.33 5.11 13.44
N ILE A 35 -14.36 6.16 14.26
CA ILE A 35 -14.30 7.54 13.77
C ILE A 35 -13.02 7.78 12.96
N SER A 36 -11.86 7.28 13.41
CA SER A 36 -10.63 7.43 12.63
C SER A 36 -10.75 6.76 11.27
N LYS A 37 -11.36 5.57 11.16
CA LYS A 37 -11.61 4.93 9.85
C LYS A 37 -12.53 5.72 8.94
N LEU A 38 -13.50 6.45 9.48
CA LEU A 38 -14.29 7.39 8.68
C LEU A 38 -13.45 8.58 8.20
N THR A 39 -12.49 9.08 9.00
CA THR A 39 -11.60 10.14 8.53
C THR A 39 -10.66 9.69 7.42
N GLU A 40 -10.27 8.41 7.38
CA GLU A 40 -9.45 7.84 6.30
C GLU A 40 -10.18 7.82 4.93
N PHE A 41 -11.51 7.93 4.90
CA PHE A 41 -12.23 8.14 3.63
C PHE A 41 -11.86 9.47 2.96
N ALA A 42 -11.42 10.47 3.74
CA ALA A 42 -10.98 11.74 3.20
C ALA A 42 -9.78 11.59 2.26
N ASP A 43 -8.91 10.60 2.45
CA ASP A 43 -7.79 10.32 1.55
C ASP A 43 -8.29 10.03 0.12
N THR A 44 -9.36 9.25 0.02
CA THR A 44 -10.01 8.95 -1.27
C THR A 44 -10.62 10.21 -1.88
N VAL A 45 -11.28 11.05 -1.08
CA VAL A 45 -11.82 12.34 -1.52
C VAL A 45 -10.69 13.23 -2.08
N PHE A 46 -9.55 13.32 -1.39
CA PHE A 46 -8.40 14.10 -1.85
C PHE A 46 -7.78 13.56 -3.14
N PHE A 47 -7.72 12.23 -3.33
CA PHE A 47 -7.22 11.65 -4.58
C PHE A 47 -8.13 11.96 -5.77
N VAL A 48 -9.45 11.88 -5.58
CA VAL A 48 -10.45 12.25 -6.59
C VAL A 48 -10.36 13.74 -6.93
N LEU A 49 -10.31 14.62 -5.91
CA LEU A 49 -10.21 16.07 -6.11
C LEU A 49 -8.91 16.48 -6.80
N ARG A 50 -7.80 15.78 -6.56
CA ARG A 50 -6.50 16.04 -7.22
C ARG A 50 -6.37 15.37 -8.59
N LYS A 51 -7.42 14.72 -9.10
CA LYS A 51 -7.42 13.96 -10.36
C LYS A 51 -6.24 12.97 -10.47
N LYS A 52 -5.89 12.34 -9.34
CA LYS A 52 -4.79 11.36 -9.27
C LYS A 52 -5.34 9.94 -9.28
N ASP A 53 -6.08 9.59 -10.33
CA ASP A 53 -6.76 8.29 -10.44
C ASP A 53 -5.77 7.10 -10.40
N ASN A 54 -4.52 7.33 -10.83
CA ASN A 54 -3.42 6.35 -10.73
C ASN A 54 -3.06 5.95 -9.28
N GLN A 55 -3.53 6.68 -8.26
CA GLN A 55 -3.32 6.36 -6.84
C GLN A 55 -4.46 5.52 -6.25
N ILE A 56 -5.64 5.51 -6.88
CA ILE A 56 -6.80 4.73 -6.45
C ILE A 56 -6.67 3.31 -7.02
N SER A 57 -5.83 2.50 -6.39
CA SER A 57 -5.72 1.08 -6.72
C SER A 57 -6.96 0.30 -6.26
N LEU A 58 -7.21 -0.86 -6.85
CA LEU A 58 -8.26 -1.78 -6.38
C LEU A 58 -8.07 -2.14 -4.89
N LEU A 59 -6.80 -2.29 -4.45
CA LEU A 59 -6.45 -2.50 -3.04
C LEU A 59 -6.91 -1.34 -2.15
N HIS A 60 -6.67 -0.11 -2.57
CA HIS A 60 -7.11 1.09 -1.85
C HIS A 60 -8.64 1.12 -1.74
N LEU A 61 -9.34 0.95 -2.86
CA LEU A 61 -10.80 1.02 -2.88
C LEU A 61 -11.43 -0.10 -2.03
N TYR A 62 -10.92 -1.33 -2.15
CA TYR A 62 -11.37 -2.47 -1.36
C TYR A 62 -11.18 -2.22 0.14
N HIS A 63 -10.00 -1.71 0.53
CA HIS A 63 -9.68 -1.39 1.92
C HIS A 63 -10.55 -0.28 2.50
N HIS A 64 -10.63 0.87 1.85
CA HIS A 64 -11.37 2.01 2.38
C HIS A 64 -12.88 1.79 2.36
N SER A 65 -13.40 0.88 1.53
CA SER A 65 -14.84 0.54 1.54
C SER A 65 -15.19 -0.48 2.63
N LEU A 66 -14.38 -1.54 2.77
CA LEU A 66 -14.70 -2.66 3.66
C LEU A 66 -14.37 -2.37 5.13
N THR A 67 -13.22 -1.74 5.40
CA THR A 67 -12.75 -1.56 6.78
C THR A 67 -13.69 -0.72 7.65
N PRO A 68 -14.34 0.37 7.17
CA PRO A 68 -15.22 1.17 8.03
C PRO A 68 -16.55 0.45 8.28
N LEU A 69 -17.04 -0.34 7.32
CA LEU A 69 -18.22 -1.19 7.48
C LEU A 69 -17.97 -2.29 8.51
N GLU A 70 -16.85 -3.01 8.39
CA GLU A 70 -16.45 -4.04 9.35
C GLU A 70 -16.30 -3.44 10.75
N THR A 71 -15.58 -2.31 10.87
CA THR A 71 -15.35 -1.65 12.16
C THR A 71 -16.66 -1.20 12.79
N TRP A 72 -17.64 -0.72 12.00
CA TRP A 72 -18.97 -0.38 12.52
C TRP A 72 -19.68 -1.58 13.14
N ILE A 73 -19.66 -2.75 12.47
CA ILE A 73 -20.24 -4.00 12.99
C ILE A 73 -19.52 -4.39 14.29
N CYS A 74 -18.18 -4.38 14.29
CA CYS A 74 -17.40 -4.73 15.47
C CYS A 74 -17.67 -3.77 16.65
N VAL A 75 -17.73 -2.46 16.44
CA VAL A 75 -18.02 -1.50 17.51
C VAL A 75 -19.46 -1.62 18.02
N LYS A 76 -20.41 -1.91 17.12
CA LYS A 76 -21.82 -2.01 17.51
C LYS A 76 -22.11 -3.25 18.36
N PHE A 77 -21.44 -4.37 18.08
CA PHE A 77 -21.76 -5.66 18.70
C PHE A 77 -20.66 -6.21 19.60
N LEU A 78 -19.38 -5.86 19.36
CA LEU A 78 -18.19 -6.47 19.98
C LEU A 78 -17.14 -5.40 20.35
N ALA A 79 -17.56 -4.41 21.13
CA ALA A 79 -16.71 -3.30 21.54
C ALA A 79 -15.66 -3.72 22.60
N GLY A 80 -14.70 -4.56 22.22
CA GLY A 80 -13.66 -5.06 23.11
C GLY A 80 -13.14 -6.45 22.74
N GLY A 81 -12.35 -7.04 23.64
CA GLY A 81 -11.90 -8.42 23.52
C GLY A 81 -10.85 -8.68 22.44
N HIS A 82 -10.74 -9.94 22.04
CA HIS A 82 -9.66 -10.47 21.18
C HIS A 82 -9.48 -9.73 19.86
N GLY A 83 -10.58 -9.33 19.22
CA GLY A 83 -10.55 -8.60 17.95
C GLY A 83 -9.85 -7.24 18.03
N THR A 84 -9.78 -6.60 19.19
CA THR A 84 -9.17 -5.26 19.33
C THR A 84 -7.65 -5.25 19.20
N PHE A 85 -6.99 -6.41 19.25
CA PHE A 85 -5.55 -6.52 19.03
C PHE A 85 -5.16 -6.13 17.60
N SER A 86 -5.95 -6.55 16.60
CA SER A 86 -5.70 -6.19 15.21
C SER A 86 -5.77 -4.67 15.01
N ASN A 87 -6.70 -4.00 15.69
CA ASN A 87 -6.81 -2.54 15.70
C ASN A 87 -5.57 -1.88 16.31
N LEU A 88 -5.06 -2.41 17.43
CA LEU A 88 -3.84 -1.87 18.06
C LEU A 88 -2.65 -1.93 17.10
N VAL A 89 -2.43 -3.07 16.47
CA VAL A 89 -1.32 -3.27 15.52
C VAL A 89 -1.53 -2.41 14.26
N ASN A 90 -2.75 -2.34 13.75
CA ASN A 90 -3.09 -1.50 12.59
C ASN A 90 -2.78 -0.03 12.86
N ASN A 91 -3.17 0.51 14.01
CA ASN A 91 -2.88 1.90 14.37
C ASN A 91 -1.37 2.15 14.43
N PHE A 92 -0.59 1.24 15.00
CA PHE A 92 0.87 1.36 15.03
C PHE A 92 1.47 1.45 13.63
N VAL A 93 1.06 0.57 12.71
CA VAL A 93 1.57 0.59 11.32
C VAL A 93 1.01 1.79 10.55
N HIS A 94 -0.23 2.21 10.81
CA HIS A 94 -0.82 3.42 10.22
C HIS A 94 -0.04 4.67 10.62
N VAL A 95 0.42 4.80 11.85
CA VAL A 95 1.30 5.91 12.26
C VAL A 95 2.56 5.97 11.37
N LEU A 96 3.19 4.82 11.08
CA LEU A 96 4.35 4.75 10.18
C LEU A 96 3.98 5.09 8.72
N LEU A 97 2.83 4.61 8.26
CA LEU A 97 2.32 4.87 6.90
C LEU A 97 2.02 6.35 6.67
N TYR A 98 1.31 6.99 7.61
CA TYR A 98 0.99 8.41 7.50
C TYR A 98 2.23 9.28 7.69
N ALA A 99 3.19 8.89 8.54
CA ALA A 99 4.48 9.57 8.60
C ALA A 99 5.21 9.50 7.24
N TYR A 100 5.18 8.35 6.56
CA TYR A 100 5.71 8.23 5.21
C TYR A 100 4.98 9.14 4.22
N TYR A 101 3.64 9.18 4.25
CA TYR A 101 2.87 10.04 3.35
C TYR A 101 3.14 11.52 3.59
N MET A 102 3.24 11.95 4.85
CA MET A 102 3.61 13.32 5.22
C MET A 102 4.95 13.73 4.61
N VAL A 103 6.00 12.90 4.76
CA VAL A 103 7.32 13.19 4.18
C VAL A 103 7.27 13.18 2.65
N SER A 104 6.49 12.27 2.05
CA SER A 104 6.33 12.21 0.59
C SER A 104 5.61 13.43 0.00
N ALA A 105 4.77 14.11 0.79
CA ALA A 105 4.02 15.29 0.38
C ALA A 105 4.84 16.58 0.45
N MET A 106 5.97 16.60 1.18
CA MET A 106 6.87 17.76 1.31
C MET A 106 7.67 18.08 0.02
N GLY A 107 7.53 17.26 -1.03
CA GLY A 107 8.04 17.53 -2.36
C GLY A 107 9.35 16.83 -2.73
N PRO A 108 9.88 17.11 -3.94
CA PRO A 108 11.00 16.35 -4.52
C PRO A 108 12.30 16.39 -3.70
N GLN A 109 12.52 17.46 -2.94
CA GLN A 109 13.71 17.61 -2.09
C GLN A 109 13.77 16.57 -0.96
N TYR A 110 12.60 16.09 -0.51
CA TYR A 110 12.47 15.08 0.55
C TYR A 110 12.38 13.65 0.02
N ALA A 111 12.29 13.46 -1.30
CA ALA A 111 12.24 12.14 -1.93
C ALA A 111 13.50 11.29 -1.66
N LYS A 112 14.61 11.91 -1.27
CA LYS A 112 15.82 11.19 -0.84
C LYS A 112 15.69 10.49 0.52
N TYR A 113 14.81 10.98 1.41
CA TYR A 113 14.64 10.44 2.76
C TYR A 113 13.67 9.26 2.85
N ILE A 114 12.94 8.96 1.77
CA ILE A 114 11.91 7.89 1.71
C ILE A 114 12.45 6.53 1.22
N TRP A 115 13.76 6.29 1.34
CA TRP A 115 14.41 5.03 0.96
C TRP A 115 13.84 3.80 1.69
N TRP A 116 13.20 4.01 2.84
CA TRP A 116 12.64 2.98 3.69
C TRP A 116 11.24 2.50 3.26
N LYS A 117 10.70 2.96 2.13
CA LYS A 117 9.39 2.55 1.58
C LYS A 117 9.21 1.02 1.54
N LYS A 118 10.26 0.27 1.18
CA LYS A 118 10.22 -1.20 1.12
C LYS A 118 10.01 -1.83 2.49
N TYR A 119 10.61 -1.26 3.53
CA TYR A 119 10.47 -1.72 4.90
C TYR A 119 9.07 -1.43 5.43
N LEU A 120 8.49 -0.28 5.08
CA LEU A 120 7.09 0.03 5.40
C LEU A 120 6.13 -1.06 4.86
N THR A 121 6.26 -1.43 3.58
CA THR A 121 5.42 -2.49 3.00
C THR A 121 5.68 -3.84 3.68
N LYS A 122 6.93 -4.18 4.02
CA LYS A 122 7.23 -5.41 4.78
C LYS A 122 6.59 -5.40 6.17
N THR A 123 6.58 -4.26 6.86
CA THR A 123 5.91 -4.11 8.16
C THR A 123 4.40 -4.31 8.04
N GLN A 124 3.76 -3.81 6.98
CA GLN A 124 2.35 -4.07 6.69
C GLN A 124 2.06 -5.56 6.46
N LEU A 125 2.90 -6.26 5.68
CA LEU A 125 2.76 -7.72 5.52
C LEU A 125 2.94 -8.47 6.85
N ALA A 126 3.93 -8.07 7.65
CA ALA A 126 4.18 -8.67 8.96
C ALA A 126 2.99 -8.48 9.93
N GLN A 127 2.32 -7.32 9.89
CA GLN A 127 1.09 -7.08 10.64
C GLN A 127 0.02 -8.13 10.31
N PHE A 128 -0.23 -8.42 9.03
CA PHE A 128 -1.27 -9.39 8.65
C PHE A 128 -0.92 -10.81 9.10
N VAL A 129 0.36 -11.19 9.07
CA VAL A 129 0.82 -12.49 9.60
C VAL A 129 0.59 -12.58 11.11
N LEU A 130 0.95 -11.52 11.85
CA LEU A 130 0.77 -11.46 13.29
C LEU A 130 -0.71 -11.50 13.69
N VAL A 131 -1.56 -10.74 12.98
CA VAL A 131 -3.02 -10.75 13.19
C VAL A 131 -3.64 -12.10 12.83
N PHE A 132 -3.13 -12.77 11.80
CA PHE A 132 -3.56 -14.11 11.42
C PHE A 132 -3.36 -15.12 12.56
N PHE A 133 -2.14 -15.23 13.10
CA PHE A 133 -1.85 -16.16 14.19
C PHE A 133 -2.62 -15.83 15.47
N HIS A 134 -2.74 -14.54 15.80
CA HIS A 134 -3.55 -14.11 16.94
C HIS A 134 -5.03 -14.48 16.74
N SER A 135 -5.60 -14.26 15.56
CA SER A 135 -7.00 -14.61 15.27
C SER A 135 -7.23 -16.12 15.27
N LEU A 136 -6.25 -16.90 14.82
CA LEU A 136 -6.30 -18.36 14.85
C LEU A 136 -6.41 -18.91 16.29
N GLN A 137 -5.75 -18.27 17.26
CA GLN A 137 -5.85 -18.65 18.66
C GLN A 137 -7.28 -18.55 19.20
N ALA A 138 -8.05 -17.52 18.82
CA ALA A 138 -9.45 -17.37 19.24
C ALA A 138 -10.42 -18.38 18.59
N ILE A 139 -10.00 -19.04 17.51
CA ILE A 139 -10.77 -20.15 16.91
C ILE A 139 -10.45 -21.45 17.65
N TYR A 140 -9.19 -21.65 18.01
CA TYR A 140 -8.71 -22.87 18.65
C TYR A 140 -9.10 -22.95 20.13
N TYR A 141 -8.92 -21.87 20.89
CA TYR A 141 -9.25 -21.82 22.31
C TYR A 141 -10.68 -21.30 22.54
N ASP A 142 -11.44 -21.99 23.39
CA ASP A 142 -12.77 -21.55 23.80
C ASP A 142 -12.67 -20.60 24.99
N CYS A 143 -12.74 -19.29 24.74
CA CYS A 143 -12.79 -18.26 25.80
C CYS A 143 -14.03 -17.39 25.72
N GLY A 144 -15.11 -17.86 25.09
CA GLY A 144 -16.36 -17.11 24.98
C GLY A 144 -16.32 -15.95 23.98
N TYR A 145 -15.23 -15.80 23.21
CA TYR A 145 -15.22 -14.91 22.05
C TYR A 145 -15.96 -15.61 20.87
N PRO A 146 -16.86 -14.93 20.17
CA PRO A 146 -17.65 -15.57 19.12
C PRO A 146 -16.76 -15.99 17.95
N LYS A 147 -16.64 -17.31 17.77
CA LYS A 147 -15.80 -17.95 16.75
C LYS A 147 -16.13 -17.49 15.33
N PHE A 148 -17.40 -17.17 15.06
CA PHE A 148 -17.84 -16.60 13.78
C PHE A 148 -17.12 -15.28 13.45
N ILE A 149 -17.01 -14.37 14.42
CA ILE A 149 -16.32 -13.08 14.23
C ILE A 149 -14.81 -13.30 14.10
N ALA A 150 -14.24 -14.20 14.90
CA ALA A 150 -12.83 -14.57 14.76
C ALA A 150 -12.52 -15.14 13.37
N ALA A 151 -13.41 -15.97 12.82
CA ALA A 151 -13.28 -16.51 11.46
C ALA A 151 -13.38 -15.41 10.38
N LEU A 152 -14.29 -14.43 10.53
CA LEU A 152 -14.36 -13.29 9.62
C LEU A 152 -13.07 -12.46 9.65
N LEU A 153 -12.54 -12.15 10.84
CA LEU A 153 -11.26 -11.45 11.00
C LEU A 153 -10.09 -12.23 10.38
N LEU A 154 -10.09 -13.55 10.52
CA LEU A 154 -9.09 -14.42 9.91
C LEU A 154 -9.14 -14.38 8.38
N VAL A 155 -10.34 -14.54 7.80
CA VAL A 155 -10.56 -14.47 6.34
C VAL A 155 -10.15 -13.10 5.81
N HIS A 156 -10.55 -12.03 6.51
CA HIS A 156 -10.18 -10.67 6.16
C HIS A 156 -8.65 -10.49 6.14
N SER A 157 -7.94 -10.99 7.16
CA SER A 157 -6.48 -10.96 7.21
C SER A 157 -5.81 -11.70 6.04
N ILE A 158 -6.37 -12.83 5.60
CA ILE A 158 -5.85 -13.60 4.45
C ILE A 158 -6.00 -12.80 3.15
N ILE A 159 -7.19 -12.22 2.91
CA ILE A 159 -7.46 -11.42 1.71
C ILE A 159 -6.50 -10.23 1.65
N PHE A 160 -6.33 -9.53 2.76
CA PHE A 160 -5.42 -8.38 2.84
C PHE A 160 -3.97 -8.78 2.60
N TYR A 161 -3.52 -9.87 3.21
CA TYR A 161 -2.19 -10.38 2.97
C TYR A 161 -1.96 -10.68 1.48
N ALA A 162 -2.90 -11.37 0.81
CA ALA A 162 -2.79 -11.70 -0.60
C ALA A 162 -2.71 -10.44 -1.49
N LEU A 163 -3.58 -9.45 -1.25
CA LEU A 163 -3.57 -8.20 -2.02
C LEU A 163 -2.29 -7.38 -1.80
N PHE A 164 -1.82 -7.27 -0.55
CA PHE A 164 -0.57 -6.58 -0.24
C PHE A 164 0.66 -7.32 -0.77
N TYR A 165 0.61 -8.65 -0.79
CA TYR A 165 1.68 -9.47 -1.35
C TYR A 165 1.76 -9.31 -2.87
N ASP A 166 0.63 -9.31 -3.58
CA ASP A 166 0.59 -9.01 -5.02
C ASP A 166 1.14 -7.60 -5.31
N PHE A 167 0.68 -6.60 -4.56
CA PHE A 167 1.21 -5.24 -4.63
C PHE A 167 2.73 -5.20 -4.40
N TYR A 168 3.24 -5.90 -3.38
CA TYR A 168 4.66 -5.97 -3.07
C TYR A 168 5.47 -6.58 -4.22
N LEU A 169 5.00 -7.69 -4.80
CA LEU A 169 5.67 -8.32 -5.95
C LEU A 169 5.67 -7.39 -7.16
N THR A 170 4.53 -6.80 -7.48
CA THR A 170 4.36 -5.92 -8.64
C THR A 170 5.20 -4.65 -8.50
N ALA A 171 5.20 -4.02 -7.33
CA ALA A 171 5.91 -2.77 -7.07
C ALA A 171 7.44 -2.97 -7.03
N TYR A 172 7.94 -4.08 -6.49
CA TYR A 172 9.37 -4.24 -6.19
C TYR A 172 10.12 -5.25 -7.06
N ARG A 173 9.46 -6.26 -7.68
CA ARG A 173 10.13 -7.13 -8.67
C ARG A 173 10.29 -6.43 -10.04
N LYS A 174 9.33 -5.60 -10.44
CA LYS A 174 9.39 -4.86 -11.72
C LYS A 174 10.28 -3.60 -11.66
N GLU A 175 10.66 -3.16 -10.46
CA GLU A 175 11.51 -1.98 -10.26
C GLU A 175 12.94 -2.19 -10.79
N LYS A 176 13.52 -3.37 -10.56
CA LYS A 176 14.91 -3.68 -10.99
C LYS A 176 15.09 -3.60 -12.52
N PRO A 177 14.27 -4.29 -13.34
CA PRO A 177 14.37 -4.18 -14.80
C PRO A 177 14.11 -2.76 -15.32
N ARG A 178 13.17 -2.02 -14.72
CA ARG A 178 12.86 -0.64 -15.14
C ARG A 178 14.01 0.33 -14.88
N LEU A 179 14.66 0.22 -13.73
CA LEU A 179 15.84 1.03 -13.40
C LEU A 179 17.02 0.72 -14.32
N GLN A 180 17.23 -0.56 -14.65
CA GLN A 180 18.25 -1.00 -15.60
C GLN A 180 17.98 -0.48 -17.02
N ALA A 181 16.74 -0.58 -17.51
CA ALA A 181 16.35 -0.04 -18.81
C ALA A 181 16.52 1.49 -18.90
N GLN A 182 16.17 2.23 -17.83
CA GLN A 182 16.39 3.68 -17.75
C GLN A 182 17.88 4.04 -17.75
N GLN A 183 18.73 3.25 -17.09
CA GLN A 183 20.18 3.44 -17.11
C GLN A 183 20.75 3.18 -18.51
N GLN A 184 20.30 2.12 -19.19
CA GLN A 184 20.71 1.79 -20.56
C GLN A 184 20.30 2.88 -21.55
N LEU A 185 19.07 3.40 -21.45
CA LEU A 185 18.60 4.52 -22.28
C LEU A 185 19.41 5.81 -22.05
N LYS A 186 19.72 6.14 -20.79
CA LYS A 186 20.60 7.28 -20.48
C LYS A 186 22.00 7.09 -21.03
N GLN A 187 22.55 5.88 -20.96
CA GLN A 187 23.88 5.58 -21.50
C GLN A 187 23.91 5.68 -23.03
N GLN A 188 22.87 5.19 -23.72
CA GLN A 188 22.73 5.36 -25.18
C GLN A 188 22.60 6.82 -25.60
N GLN A 189 21.87 7.65 -24.86
CA GLN A 189 21.76 9.09 -25.12
C GLN A 189 23.08 9.84 -24.93
N MET A 190 23.89 9.44 -23.93
CA MET A 190 25.23 10.02 -23.71
C MET A 190 26.23 9.63 -24.81
N ILE A 191 26.14 8.41 -25.35
CA ILE A 191 26.99 7.93 -26.45
C ILE A 191 26.55 8.57 -27.79
N GLY A 192 25.25 8.71 -28.04
CA GLY A 192 24.72 9.32 -29.26
C GLY A 192 25.03 10.82 -29.42
N ASN A 193 25.17 11.56 -28.32
CA ASN A 193 25.57 12.97 -28.34
C ASN A 193 27.10 13.19 -28.43
N GLY A 194 27.91 12.12 -28.35
CA GLY A 194 29.38 12.20 -28.32
C GLY A 194 30.07 11.89 -29.65
N SER A 195 29.35 11.72 -30.76
CA SER A 195 29.95 11.27 -32.02
C SER A 195 29.33 11.95 -33.24
N ALA A 196 29.55 13.26 -33.37
CA ALA A 196 29.53 13.92 -34.67
C ALA A 196 30.99 14.17 -35.08
N PRO A 197 31.64 13.28 -35.87
CA PRO A 197 32.89 13.64 -36.51
C PRO A 197 32.58 14.70 -37.57
N ASN A 198 33.13 15.90 -37.37
CA ASN A 198 33.05 16.98 -38.32
C ASN A 198 33.96 16.62 -39.52
N GLY A 199 33.37 16.12 -40.60
CA GLY A 199 34.09 15.71 -41.81
C GLY A 199 33.51 16.37 -43.06
N THR A 200 34.22 17.35 -43.60
CA THR A 200 33.93 18.03 -44.87
C THR A 200 34.08 17.11 -46.10
N ALA A 201 33.23 17.38 -47.10
CA ALA A 201 32.88 16.60 -48.29
C ALA A 201 34.01 16.16 -49.26
N ASN A 202 33.80 15.03 -49.96
CA ASN A 202 33.59 14.91 -51.43
C ASN A 202 33.83 13.47 -51.94
N GLY A 203 32.96 12.96 -52.83
CA GLY A 203 33.24 11.76 -53.62
C GLY A 203 32.01 11.08 -54.22
N VAL A 204 32.03 10.90 -55.54
CA VAL A 204 30.98 10.31 -56.40
C VAL A 204 31.18 8.79 -56.55
N ALA A 205 30.05 8.07 -56.80
CA ALA A 205 29.86 6.78 -57.48
C ALA A 205 29.71 5.45 -56.68
N ASN A 206 28.50 4.87 -56.87
CA ASN A 206 28.09 3.48 -57.20
C ASN A 206 28.61 2.25 -56.42
N GLY A 207 27.65 1.44 -55.95
CA GLY A 207 27.84 0.03 -55.58
C GLY A 207 26.54 -0.64 -55.12
N VAL A 208 26.25 -1.83 -55.66
CA VAL A 208 24.97 -2.56 -55.68
C VAL A 208 24.90 -3.66 -54.60
N ALA A 209 23.69 -3.88 -54.04
CA ALA A 209 23.12 -5.13 -53.43
C ALA A 209 23.82 -5.74 -52.18
N ASN A 210 23.20 -6.45 -51.21
CA ASN A 210 21.88 -6.98 -50.83
C ASN A 210 21.98 -7.14 -49.28
N GLY A 211 21.01 -6.84 -48.42
CA GLY A 211 19.71 -7.48 -48.31
C GLY A 211 19.65 -8.31 -47.01
N LEU A 212 18.89 -7.87 -46.00
CA LEU A 212 18.04 -8.76 -45.21
C LEU A 212 16.95 -7.94 -44.51
N ALA A 213 15.72 -8.19 -44.93
CA ALA A 213 14.52 -7.61 -44.39
C ALA A 213 14.09 -8.32 -43.09
N THR A 214 13.66 -7.54 -42.11
CA THR A 214 12.62 -7.94 -41.17
C THR A 214 11.68 -6.74 -40.92
N GLN A 215 10.67 -6.68 -41.77
CA GLN A 215 9.31 -6.13 -41.53
C GLN A 215 8.74 -6.75 -40.23
N LEU A 216 7.97 -6.13 -39.31
CA LEU A 216 6.91 -5.09 -39.26
C LEU A 216 6.60 -4.81 -37.75
N PRO A 217 5.62 -3.96 -37.34
CA PRO A 217 5.00 -2.81 -38.00
C PRO A 217 5.15 -1.52 -37.17
N GLY A 218 5.01 -0.38 -37.85
CA GLY A 218 4.81 0.90 -37.19
C GLY A 218 3.40 1.05 -36.62
N ASP A 219 3.27 1.86 -35.60
CA ASP A 219 2.25 2.90 -35.64
C ASP A 219 2.79 4.18 -34.99
N GLN A 220 2.93 5.18 -35.85
CA GLN A 220 3.43 6.51 -35.56
C GLN A 220 2.21 7.34 -35.13
N LYS A 221 2.19 7.88 -33.91
CA LYS A 221 1.44 9.11 -33.61
C LYS A 221 1.87 9.77 -32.30
N THR A 222 2.38 10.98 -32.46
CA THR A 222 2.29 12.13 -31.54
C THR A 222 3.03 12.08 -30.20
N VAL A 223 4.33 12.40 -30.27
CA VAL A 223 5.01 13.19 -29.23
C VAL A 223 5.11 14.63 -29.74
N THR A 224 4.10 15.45 -29.48
CA THR A 224 4.22 16.92 -29.41
C THR A 224 2.94 17.52 -28.84
N GLU A 225 2.98 17.86 -27.55
CA GLU A 225 2.29 18.99 -26.91
C GLU A 225 2.91 19.11 -25.50
N ALA A 226 3.99 19.88 -25.36
CA ALA A 226 3.97 21.28 -24.94
C ALA A 226 3.15 21.45 -23.64
N LYS A 227 3.80 21.54 -22.47
CA LYS A 227 4.08 22.84 -21.83
C LYS A 227 2.99 23.89 -22.14
N LYS A 228 2.00 23.99 -21.24
CA LYS A 228 1.07 25.11 -20.93
C LYS A 228 -0.09 24.45 -20.16
N ASN A 229 -0.62 24.88 -19.03
CA ASN A 229 -0.60 26.11 -18.26
C ASN A 229 -0.85 25.75 -16.78
N GLU A 230 -0.47 26.67 -15.89
CA GLU A 230 -1.15 27.07 -14.64
C GLU A 230 -1.81 26.00 -13.74
#